data_AF-A0A3D5UT82-F1
#
_entry.id   AF-A0A3D5UT82-F1
#
_cell.length_a   1.000
_cell.length_b   1.000
_cell.length_c   1.000
_cell.angle_alpha   90.00
_cell.angle_beta   90.00
_cell.angle_gamma   90.00
#
_symmetry.space_group_name_H-M   'P 1'
#
loop_
_entity.id
_entity.type
_entity.pdbx_description
1 polymer ?
#
loop_
_entity_poly.entity_id
_entity_poly.type
_entity_poly.pdbx_seq_one_letter_code
_entity_poly.pdbx_strand_id
1 'polypeptide(L)'
;FLLVVLATAARAAENVKLSLSEQDGYGRMVFTFPDGVPGYRASINAGILVLDFDKAVNADTDGFVRQMPRYIAMARRDEDKGTIRFALTTDFWLDTKQAENSLYVDLLPPDWTGKPPALPAEVLARINAAREKRRAAEEAELAAKAQGIQEPKEEKPTLDVRVASRAGMTRLVF
;
A
#
# COMPACT_ATOMS: atom_id res chain seq x y z
N PHE A 1 33.82 26.46 -21.55
CA PHE A 1 33.37 25.22 -20.88
C PHE A 1 31.92 25.43 -20.45
N LEU A 2 30.98 24.71 -21.07
CA LEU A 2 29.56 24.80 -20.78
C LEU A 2 29.25 23.91 -19.57
N LEU A 3 28.81 24.49 -18.46
CA LEU A 3 28.43 23.74 -17.25
C LEU A 3 26.98 23.26 -17.40
N VAL A 4 26.78 21.97 -17.63
CA VAL A 4 25.46 21.35 -17.61
C VAL A 4 25.10 21.06 -16.15
N VAL A 5 24.07 21.72 -15.63
CA VAL A 5 23.48 21.41 -14.33
C VAL A 5 22.50 20.26 -14.52
N LEU A 6 22.86 19.04 -14.11
CA LEU A 6 21.89 17.97 -13.93
C LEU A 6 21.03 18.31 -12.71
N ALA A 7 19.77 18.68 -12.94
CA ALA A 7 18.78 18.76 -11.90
C ALA A 7 18.44 17.33 -11.44
N THR A 8 19.02 16.90 -10.31
CA THR A 8 18.57 15.70 -9.62
C THR A 8 17.17 15.94 -9.10
N ALA A 9 16.17 15.29 -9.69
CA ALA A 9 14.82 15.24 -9.15
C ALA A 9 14.87 14.53 -7.79
N ALA A 10 14.86 15.30 -6.71
CA ALA A 10 14.72 14.76 -5.36
C ALA A 10 13.31 14.15 -5.27
N ARG A 11 13.21 12.82 -5.41
CA ARG A 11 11.98 12.09 -5.12
C ARG A 11 11.74 12.19 -3.61
N ALA A 12 10.59 12.71 -3.22
CA ALA A 12 10.20 12.81 -1.82
C ALA A 12 10.19 11.40 -1.20
N ALA A 13 10.85 11.24 -0.05
CA ALA A 13 10.85 9.98 0.66
C ALA A 13 9.45 9.69 1.21
N GLU A 14 8.92 8.49 0.93
CA GLU A 14 7.62 8.09 1.44
C GLU A 14 7.73 7.78 2.94
N ASN A 15 6.90 8.42 3.76
CA ASN A 15 6.82 8.10 5.19
C ASN A 15 6.05 6.79 5.34
N VAL A 16 6.75 5.72 5.71
CA VAL A 16 6.17 4.40 5.87
C VAL A 16 5.77 4.19 7.33
N LYS A 17 4.57 3.65 7.56
CA LYS A 17 4.18 3.16 8.89
C LYS A 17 4.73 1.75 9.05
N LEU A 18 5.50 1.53 10.12
CA LEU A 18 6.05 0.23 10.46
C LEU A 18 5.22 -0.46 11.56
N SER A 19 4.99 -1.75 11.39
CA SER A 19 4.57 -2.66 12.46
C SER A 19 5.52 -3.84 12.49
N LEU A 20 6.17 -4.04 13.63
CA LEU A 20 7.20 -5.04 13.83
C LEU A 20 6.74 -5.99 14.92
N SER A 21 6.86 -7.29 14.69
CA SER A 21 6.41 -8.27 15.65
C SER A 21 7.21 -9.56 15.59
N GLU A 22 7.54 -10.09 16.76
CA GLU A 22 7.97 -11.47 16.93
C GLU A 22 6.71 -12.28 17.26
N GLN A 23 6.21 -13.02 16.28
CA GLN A 23 5.05 -13.89 16.42
C GLN A 23 5.48 -15.27 16.95
N ASP A 24 4.52 -16.16 17.17
CA ASP A 24 4.82 -17.53 17.57
C ASP A 24 5.56 -18.28 16.45
N GLY A 25 6.88 -18.36 16.59
CA GLY A 25 7.79 -19.08 15.69
C GLY A 25 8.29 -18.32 14.46
N TYR A 26 7.89 -17.07 14.21
CA TYR A 26 8.41 -16.29 13.07
C TYR A 26 8.41 -14.77 13.35
N GLY A 27 9.24 -14.03 12.61
CA GLY A 27 9.28 -12.57 12.67
C GLY A 27 8.46 -11.98 11.53
N ARG A 28 7.65 -10.95 11.79
CA ARG A 28 6.89 -10.24 10.75
C ARG A 28 7.15 -8.74 10.82
N MET A 29 7.58 -8.19 9.69
CA MET A 29 7.71 -6.75 9.45
C MET A 29 6.62 -6.34 8.45
N VAL A 30 5.83 -5.33 8.81
CA VAL A 30 4.79 -4.77 7.93
C VAL A 30 5.13 -3.32 7.64
N PHE A 31 5.30 -3.03 6.35
CA PHE A 31 5.54 -1.70 5.80
C PHE A 31 4.25 -1.22 5.16
N THR A 32 3.59 -0.21 5.73
CA THR A 32 2.37 0.38 5.18
C THR A 32 2.66 1.73 4.55
N PHE A 33 2.44 1.80 3.25
CA PHE A 33 2.71 2.95 2.40
C PHE A 33 1.44 3.80 2.20
N PRO A 34 1.56 5.12 2.07
CA PRO A 34 0.40 5.98 1.82
C PRO A 34 -0.22 5.72 0.44
N ASP A 35 0.62 5.58 -0.59
CA ASP A 35 0.21 5.58 -2.01
C ASP A 35 0.33 4.19 -2.66
N GLY A 36 0.27 3.14 -1.85
CA GLY A 36 0.47 1.75 -2.28
C GLY A 36 1.93 1.29 -2.20
N VAL A 37 2.14 -0.01 -2.29
CA VAL A 37 3.49 -0.59 -2.20
C VAL A 37 4.30 -0.22 -3.45
N PRO A 38 5.46 0.45 -3.31
CA PRO A 38 6.35 0.75 -4.44
C PRO A 38 6.94 -0.51 -5.06
N GLY A 39 7.56 -0.40 -6.22
CA GLY A 39 8.31 -1.52 -6.80
C GLY A 39 9.45 -1.91 -5.86
N TYR A 40 9.65 -3.20 -5.61
CA TYR A 40 10.71 -3.65 -4.71
C TYR A 40 11.31 -5.00 -5.12
N ARG A 41 12.50 -5.26 -4.58
CA ARG A 41 13.14 -6.57 -4.53
C ARG A 41 13.51 -6.90 -3.09
N ALA A 42 13.27 -8.15 -2.69
CA ALA A 42 13.59 -8.66 -1.38
C ALA A 42 14.42 -9.93 -1.53
N SER A 43 15.55 -10.01 -0.85
CA SER A 43 16.43 -11.18 -0.92
C SER A 43 17.24 -11.36 0.36
N ILE A 44 17.53 -12.60 0.72
CA ILE A 44 18.50 -12.93 1.77
C ILE A 44 19.74 -13.52 1.10
N ASN A 45 20.91 -12.97 1.43
CA ASN A 45 22.19 -13.51 1.01
C ASN A 45 23.18 -13.43 2.18
N ALA A 46 23.82 -14.55 2.52
CA ALA A 46 24.84 -14.63 3.58
C ALA A 46 24.41 -13.96 4.90
N GLY A 47 23.20 -14.27 5.39
CA GLY A 47 22.66 -13.70 6.62
C GLY A 47 22.26 -12.22 6.54
N ILE A 48 22.20 -11.63 5.34
CA ILE A 48 21.79 -10.24 5.12
C ILE A 48 20.49 -10.22 4.33
N LEU A 49 19.42 -9.69 4.92
CA LEU A 49 18.21 -9.32 4.19
C LEU A 49 18.43 -7.96 3.53
N VAL A 50 18.20 -7.88 2.23
CA VAL A 50 18.17 -6.64 1.45
C VAL A 50 16.76 -6.40 0.96
N LEU A 51 16.18 -5.27 1.35
CA LEU A 51 14.95 -4.71 0.78
C LEU A 51 15.34 -3.50 -0.07
N ASP A 52 15.20 -3.63 -1.39
CA ASP A 52 15.54 -2.60 -2.38
C ASP A 52 14.25 -2.07 -3.01
N PHE A 53 13.90 -0.83 -2.71
CA PHE A 53 12.70 -0.14 -3.19
C PHE A 53 13.06 0.86 -4.32
N ASP A 54 12.19 0.95 -5.32
CA ASP A 54 12.34 1.89 -6.45
C ASP A 54 12.03 3.36 -6.10
N LYS A 55 11.59 3.58 -4.86
CA LYS A 55 11.38 4.89 -4.24
C LYS A 55 12.07 4.94 -2.88
N ALA A 56 12.48 6.14 -2.47
CA ALA A 56 13.04 6.37 -1.15
C ALA A 56 11.99 6.07 -0.06
N VAL A 57 12.36 5.23 0.91
CA VAL A 57 11.51 4.82 2.03
C VAL A 57 12.04 5.43 3.33
N ASN A 58 11.16 6.14 4.04
CA ASN A 58 11.48 6.74 5.33
C ASN A 58 11.03 5.86 6.51
N ALA A 59 11.90 4.93 6.91
CA ALA A 59 11.71 3.99 8.00
C ALA A 59 12.65 4.29 9.18
N ASP A 60 12.16 4.18 10.42
CA ASP A 60 13.01 4.20 11.63
C ASP A 60 13.77 2.87 11.74
N THR A 61 15.06 2.88 11.38
CA THR A 61 15.92 1.70 11.41
C THR A 61 16.21 1.19 12.82
N ASP A 62 16.22 2.06 13.82
CA ASP A 62 16.56 1.67 15.18
C ASP A 62 15.42 0.87 15.83
N GLY A 63 14.19 1.08 15.35
CA GLY A 63 13.02 0.33 15.77
C GLY A 63 13.12 -1.18 15.51
N PHE A 64 13.81 -1.59 14.45
CA PHE A 64 13.94 -3.02 14.08
C PHE A 64 14.73 -3.82 15.10
N VAL A 65 15.90 -3.33 15.51
CA VAL A 65 16.76 -4.01 16.48
C VAL A 65 16.08 -4.06 17.86
N ARG A 66 15.37 -2.99 18.24
CA ARG A 66 14.67 -2.93 19.54
C ARG A 66 13.46 -3.86 19.62
N GLN A 67 12.67 -3.95 18.55
CA GLN A 67 11.39 -4.69 18.57
C GLN A 67 11.50 -6.12 18.06
N MET A 68 12.55 -6.45 17.30
CA MET A 68 12.77 -7.80 16.75
C MET A 68 14.19 -8.32 17.01
N PRO A 69 14.71 -8.25 18.25
CA PRO A 69 16.09 -8.60 18.57
C PRO A 69 16.43 -10.08 18.31
N ARG A 70 15.43 -10.99 18.24
CA ARG A 70 15.69 -12.40 17.91
C ARG A 70 15.97 -12.63 16.43
N TYR A 71 15.60 -11.69 15.57
CA TYR A 71 15.68 -11.82 14.12
C TYR A 71 16.69 -10.85 13.49
N ILE A 72 16.80 -9.64 14.04
CA ILE A 72 17.56 -8.54 13.44
C ILE A 72 18.65 -8.08 14.42
N ALA A 73 19.90 -8.31 14.05
CA ALA A 73 21.07 -7.85 14.81
C ALA A 73 21.37 -6.37 14.53
N MET A 74 21.09 -5.91 13.30
CA MET A 74 21.34 -4.53 12.88
C MET A 74 20.49 -4.19 11.66
N ALA A 75 20.04 -2.93 11.56
CA ALA A 75 19.39 -2.40 10.38
C ALA A 75 20.12 -1.13 9.93
N ARG A 76 20.35 -1.00 8.62
CA ARG A 76 20.94 0.19 8.00
C ARG A 76 20.19 0.53 6.73
N ARG A 77 20.13 1.81 6.42
CA ARG A 77 19.56 2.32 5.17
C ARG A 77 20.67 2.98 4.37
N ASP A 78 20.70 2.72 3.08
CA ASP A 78 21.68 3.30 2.15
C ASP A 78 21.40 4.81 1.93
N GLU A 79 22.35 5.55 1.38
CA GLU A 79 22.28 7.03 1.25
C GLU A 79 21.11 7.51 0.37
N ASP A 80 20.78 6.73 -0.66
CA ASP A 80 19.65 6.96 -1.57
C ASP A 80 18.28 6.73 -0.90
N LYS A 81 18.28 6.14 0.30
CA LYS A 81 17.11 5.75 1.09
C LYS A 81 16.17 4.77 0.41
N GLY A 82 16.57 4.18 -0.73
CA GLY A 82 15.80 3.16 -1.44
C GLY A 82 16.09 1.76 -0.92
N THR A 83 17.31 1.52 -0.42
CA THR A 83 17.70 0.21 0.10
C THR A 83 17.79 0.18 1.63
N ILE A 84 17.19 -0.84 2.25
CA ILE A 84 17.36 -1.16 3.67
C ILE A 84 18.01 -2.55 3.79
N ARG A 85 19.09 -2.62 4.56
CA ARG A 85 19.87 -3.84 4.81
C ARG A 85 19.74 -4.23 6.27
N PHE A 86 19.43 -5.49 6.52
CA PHE A 86 19.32 -6.06 7.85
C PHE A 86 20.37 -7.16 8.00
N ALA A 87 21.25 -7.02 8.99
CA ALA A 87 22.04 -8.15 9.45
C ALA A 87 21.12 -9.04 10.30
N LEU A 88 20.94 -10.28 9.87
CA LEU A 88 20.10 -11.26 10.54
C LEU A 88 20.90 -11.97 11.63
N THR A 89 20.21 -12.42 12.67
CA THR A 89 20.82 -13.16 13.79
C THR A 89 21.25 -14.58 13.43
N THR A 90 20.62 -15.14 12.40
CA THR A 90 20.89 -16.45 11.82
C THR A 90 20.32 -16.48 10.40
N ASP A 91 20.40 -17.63 9.74
CA ASP A 91 19.75 -17.81 8.46
C ASP A 91 18.23 -17.93 8.64
N PHE A 92 17.48 -17.22 7.81
CA PHE A 92 16.03 -17.27 7.77
C PHE A 92 15.55 -17.53 6.35
N TRP A 93 14.39 -18.15 6.23
CA TRP A 93 13.65 -18.20 4.99
C TRP A 93 12.81 -16.94 4.86
N LEU A 94 12.85 -16.33 3.69
CA LEU A 94 12.13 -15.11 3.38
C LEU A 94 10.80 -15.45 2.73
N ASP A 95 9.71 -14.91 3.25
CA ASP A 95 8.42 -14.85 2.57
C ASP A 95 7.94 -13.39 2.50
N THR A 96 7.48 -12.97 1.33
CA THR A 96 6.95 -11.62 1.12
C THR A 96 5.56 -11.66 0.51
N LYS A 97 4.64 -10.86 1.05
CA LYS A 97 3.27 -10.73 0.53
C LYS A 97 2.89 -9.26 0.42
N GLN A 98 2.14 -8.91 -0.63
CA GLN A 98 1.54 -7.58 -0.76
C GLN A 98 0.04 -7.67 -0.58
N ALA A 99 -0.52 -6.75 0.20
CA ALA A 99 -1.94 -6.65 0.43
C ALA A 99 -2.33 -5.21 0.73
N GLU A 100 -3.33 -4.69 0.02
CA GLU A 100 -3.72 -3.28 0.09
C GLU A 100 -2.49 -2.38 -0.17
N ASN A 101 -2.16 -1.50 0.78
CA ASN A 101 -0.99 -0.63 0.70
C ASN A 101 0.16 -1.13 1.58
N SER A 102 0.17 -2.42 1.93
CA SER A 102 1.12 -3.00 2.86
C SER A 102 1.96 -4.11 2.24
N LEU A 103 3.27 -4.04 2.51
CA LEU A 103 4.22 -5.12 2.28
C LEU A 103 4.47 -5.87 3.59
N TYR A 104 4.22 -7.18 3.58
CA TYR A 104 4.51 -8.11 4.65
C TYR A 104 5.81 -8.82 4.33
N VAL A 105 6.76 -8.77 5.25
CA VAL A 105 8.05 -9.46 5.17
C VAL A 105 8.16 -10.39 6.37
N ASP A 106 8.05 -11.68 6.11
CA ASP A 106 8.09 -12.73 7.11
C ASP A 106 9.48 -13.39 7.10
N LEU A 107 10.08 -13.48 8.29
CA LEU A 107 11.35 -14.16 8.56
C LEU A 107 11.07 -15.46 9.30
N LEU A 108 11.29 -16.58 8.62
CA LEU A 108 10.94 -17.92 9.08
C LEU A 108 12.23 -18.65 9.49
N PRO A 109 12.34 -19.14 10.74
CA PRO A 109 13.50 -19.89 11.20
C PRO A 109 13.80 -21.15 10.36
N PRO A 110 15.04 -21.68 10.39
CA PRO A 110 15.42 -22.87 9.63
C PRO A 110 14.61 -24.14 9.94
N ASP A 111 14.05 -24.23 11.14
CA ASP A 111 13.22 -25.35 11.61
C ASP A 111 11.72 -25.17 11.28
N TRP A 112 11.35 -24.16 10.49
CA TRP A 112 9.98 -23.94 10.07
C TRP A 112 9.48 -25.07 9.17
N THR A 113 8.43 -25.78 9.62
CA THR A 113 7.86 -26.94 8.90
C THR A 113 6.45 -26.69 8.34
N GLY A 114 5.87 -25.51 8.60
CA GLY A 114 4.52 -25.15 8.20
C GLY A 114 4.44 -24.41 6.85
N LYS A 115 3.21 -24.11 6.42
CA LYS A 115 3.00 -23.13 5.33
C LYS A 115 3.40 -21.73 5.81
N PRO A 116 3.83 -20.83 4.90
CA PRO A 116 4.07 -19.45 5.27
C PRO A 116 2.83 -18.82 5.93
N PRO A 117 3.01 -17.96 6.94
CA PRO A 117 1.91 -17.34 7.66
C PRO A 117 0.96 -16.58 6.74
N ALA A 118 -0.35 -16.76 6.93
CA ALA A 118 -1.34 -16.05 6.13
C ALA A 118 -1.31 -14.53 6.36
N LEU A 119 -1.95 -13.79 5.46
CA LEU A 119 -2.29 -12.40 5.73
C LEU A 119 -3.25 -12.32 6.94
N PRO A 120 -3.21 -11.23 7.72
CA PRO A 120 -4.14 -11.04 8.83
C PRO A 120 -5.61 -11.17 8.38
N ALA A 121 -6.45 -11.77 9.23
CA ALA A 121 -7.82 -12.13 8.87
C ALA A 121 -8.65 -10.89 8.50
N GLU A 122 -8.43 -9.77 9.20
CA GLU A 122 -9.09 -8.50 8.94
C GLU A 122 -8.70 -7.91 7.59
N VAL A 123 -7.46 -8.11 7.13
CA VAL A 123 -6.98 -7.66 5.82
C VAL A 123 -7.63 -8.51 4.73
N LEU A 124 -7.66 -9.83 4.90
CA LEU A 124 -8.35 -10.75 3.99
C LEU A 124 -9.84 -10.42 3.87
N ALA A 125 -10.50 -10.15 5.00
CA ALA A 125 -11.91 -9.76 5.01
C ALA A 125 -12.16 -8.48 4.21
N ARG A 126 -11.31 -7.45 4.37
CA ARG A 126 -11.43 -6.20 3.60
C ARG A 126 -11.19 -6.41 2.10
N ILE A 127 -10.18 -7.19 1.73
CA ILE A 127 -9.91 -7.53 0.32
C ILE A 127 -11.11 -8.25 -0.31
N ASN A 128 -11.68 -9.22 0.40
CA ASN A 128 -12.84 -9.96 -0.08
C ASN A 128 -14.06 -9.04 -0.20
N ALA A 129 -14.35 -8.22 0.82
CA ALA A 129 -15.45 -7.26 0.76
C ALA A 129 -15.30 -6.26 -0.40
N ALA A 130 -14.08 -5.76 -0.65
CA ALA A 130 -13.80 -4.88 -1.78
C ALA A 130 -13.95 -5.59 -3.14
N ARG A 131 -13.64 -6.89 -3.22
CA ARG A 131 -13.86 -7.70 -4.42
C ARG A 131 -15.36 -7.88 -4.69
N GLU A 132 -16.14 -8.23 -3.68
CA GLU A 132 -17.58 -8.42 -3.83
C GLU A 132 -18.29 -7.12 -4.20
N LYS A 133 -17.90 -5.98 -3.58
CA LYS A 133 -18.43 -4.67 -3.97
C LYS A 133 -18.15 -4.31 -5.43
N ARG A 134 -16.94 -4.60 -5.93
CA ARG A 134 -16.58 -4.36 -7.34
C ARG A 134 -17.41 -5.23 -8.28
N ARG A 135 -17.58 -6.52 -7.95
CA ARG A 135 -18.43 -7.43 -8.73
C ARG A 135 -19.87 -6.94 -8.80
N ALA A 136 -20.45 -6.57 -7.66
CA ALA A 136 -21.81 -6.03 -7.62
C ALA A 136 -21.94 -4.72 -8.42
N ALA A 137 -20.93 -3.85 -8.39
CA ALA A 137 -20.92 -2.61 -9.17
C ALA A 137 -20.84 -2.89 -10.68
N GLU A 138 -19.99 -3.82 -11.10
CA GLU A 138 -19.86 -4.25 -12.49
C GLU A 138 -21.17 -4.91 -12.99
N GLU A 139 -21.78 -5.77 -12.18
CA GLU A 139 -23.07 -6.39 -12.49
C GLU A 139 -24.19 -5.35 -12.60
N ALA A 140 -24.24 -4.37 -11.69
CA ALA A 140 -25.20 -3.28 -11.73
C ALA A 140 -24.99 -2.39 -12.97
N GLU A 141 -23.74 -2.11 -13.34
CA GLU A 141 -23.40 -1.36 -14.55
C GLU A 141 -23.83 -2.11 -15.82
N LEU A 142 -23.57 -3.43 -15.88
CA LEU A 142 -24.00 -4.29 -16.99
C LEU A 142 -25.54 -4.34 -17.09
N ALA A 143 -26.24 -4.43 -15.95
CA ALA A 143 -27.69 -4.41 -15.91
C ALA A 143 -28.26 -3.05 -16.35
N ALA A 144 -27.67 -1.93 -15.91
CA ALA A 144 -28.06 -0.58 -16.32
C ALA A 144 -27.86 -0.38 -17.83
N LYS A 145 -26.71 -0.82 -18.36
CA LYS A 145 -26.43 -0.82 -19.81
C LYS A 145 -27.42 -1.67 -20.59
N ALA A 146 -27.77 -2.86 -20.10
CA ALA A 146 -28.77 -3.73 -20.72
C ALA A 146 -30.19 -3.11 -20.73
N GLN A 147 -30.49 -2.25 -19.76
CA GLN A 147 -31.75 -1.48 -19.68
C GLN A 147 -31.72 -0.18 -20.49
N GLY A 148 -30.63 0.11 -21.22
CA GLY A 148 -30.48 1.33 -22.00
C GLY A 148 -30.23 2.60 -21.16
N ILE A 149 -29.97 2.44 -19.86
CA ILE A 149 -29.60 3.54 -18.96
C ILE A 149 -28.10 3.78 -19.18
N GLN A 150 -27.77 4.69 -20.08
CA GLN A 150 -26.41 5.22 -20.21
C GLN A 150 -26.23 6.38 -19.24
N GLU A 151 -25.10 6.44 -18.54
CA GLU A 151 -24.69 7.66 -17.84
C GLU A 151 -24.64 8.79 -18.87
N PRO A 152 -25.39 9.90 -18.67
CA PRO A 152 -25.37 11.00 -19.62
C PRO A 152 -23.95 11.55 -19.73
N LYS A 153 -23.35 11.41 -20.91
CA LYS A 153 -22.01 11.95 -21.22
C LYS A 153 -22.02 13.48 -21.32
N GLU A 154 -23.19 14.07 -21.49
CA GLU A 154 -23.37 15.51 -21.58
C GLU A 154 -23.68 16.11 -20.21
N GLU A 155 -23.09 17.28 -19.93
CA GLU A 155 -23.43 18.08 -18.76
C GLU A 155 -24.95 18.29 -18.72
N LYS A 156 -25.56 18.05 -17.54
CA LYS A 156 -27.00 18.23 -17.35
C LYS A 156 -27.37 19.64 -17.79
N PRO A 157 -28.36 19.84 -18.67
CA PRO A 157 -28.73 21.18 -19.10
C PRO A 157 -29.10 22.01 -17.88
N THR A 158 -28.43 23.15 -17.71
CA THR A 158 -28.74 24.10 -16.65
C THR A 158 -30.05 24.78 -17.00
N LEU A 159 -31.06 24.63 -16.15
CA LEU A 159 -32.35 25.30 -16.29
C LEU A 159 -32.39 26.50 -15.34
N ASP A 160 -32.38 27.71 -15.89
CA ASP A 160 -32.45 28.95 -15.11
C ASP A 160 -33.88 29.19 -14.62
N VAL A 161 -34.18 28.71 -13.41
CA VAL A 161 -35.51 28.89 -12.81
C VAL A 161 -35.60 30.23 -12.07
N ARG A 162 -36.48 31.12 -12.53
CA ARG A 162 -36.92 32.31 -11.80
C ARG A 162 -38.25 32.05 -11.12
N VAL A 163 -38.31 32.34 -9.83
CA VAL A 163 -39.53 32.19 -9.04
C VAL A 163 -40.18 33.56 -8.85
N ALA A 164 -41.44 33.68 -9.27
CA ALA A 164 -42.29 34.83 -8.97
C ALA A 164 -43.38 34.41 -7.98
N SER A 165 -43.48 35.11 -6.84
CA SER A 165 -44.47 34.86 -5.80
C SER A 165 -45.36 36.07 -5.60
N ARG A 166 -46.69 35.86 -5.51
CA ARG A 166 -47.68 36.82 -5.02
C ARG A 166 -48.62 36.12 -4.05
N ALA A 167 -49.32 36.87 -3.19
CA ALA A 167 -50.24 36.29 -2.19
C ALA A 167 -51.19 35.25 -2.83
N GLY A 168 -51.03 33.98 -2.45
CA GLY A 168 -51.80 32.83 -2.94
C GLY A 168 -51.35 32.18 -4.25
N MET A 169 -50.29 32.65 -4.91
CA MET A 169 -49.82 32.10 -6.20
C MET A 169 -48.30 32.14 -6.34
N THR A 170 -47.70 31.00 -6.72
CA THR A 170 -46.28 30.89 -7.10
C THR A 170 -46.17 30.45 -8.55
N ARG A 171 -45.38 31.17 -9.35
CA ARG A 171 -45.05 30.82 -10.73
C ARG A 171 -43.55 30.55 -10.84
N LEU A 172 -43.22 29.38 -11.38
CA LEU A 172 -41.88 29.06 -11.86
C LEU A 172 -41.80 29.48 -13.34
N VAL A 173 -40.74 30.20 -13.68
CA VAL A 173 -40.38 30.57 -15.05
C VAL A 173 -39.02 29.96 -15.30
N PHE A 174 -38.88 29.25 -16.41
CA PHE A 174 -37.66 28.55 -16.82
C PHE A 174 -37.29 28.98 -18.23
#